data_AF-A0A7H0IFD6-F1
#
_entry.id   AF-A0A7H0IFD6-F1
#
_cell.length_a   1.000
_cell.length_b   1.000
_cell.length_c   1.000
_cell.angle_alpha   90.00
_cell.angle_beta   90.00
_cell.angle_gamma   90.00
#
_symmetry.space_group_name_H-M   'P 1'
#
loop_
_entity.id
_entity.type
_entity.pdbx_description
1 polymer ?
#
loop_
_entity_poly.entity_id
_entity_poly.type
_entity_poly.pdbx_seq_one_letter_code
_entity_poly.pdbx_strand_id
1 'polypeptide(L)'
;MRRLPVRDVLTLLQSAPDATYDHAEFADGYVCCELAEGHTGEHADFLWDGGEVDEAQWFLWNGEEEFRFAVLKWCSVTHENGDGCGLFDAHALVHAWDVTDPTADALLEDLIANPEKWGLPKEL
;
A
#
# COMPACT_ATOMS: atom_id res chain seq x y z
N MET A 1 13.64 11.04 -2.67
CA MET A 1 12.96 9.74 -2.76
C MET A 1 13.95 8.70 -3.26
N ARG A 2 14.52 7.90 -2.36
CA ARG A 2 15.21 6.67 -2.73
C ARG A 2 14.22 5.53 -2.57
N ARG A 3 14.01 4.78 -3.65
CA ARG A 3 13.21 3.57 -3.65
C ARG A 3 14.09 2.42 -3.15
N LEU A 4 13.63 1.63 -2.20
CA LEU A 4 14.36 0.44 -1.76
C LEU A 4 13.97 -0.75 -2.64
N PRO A 5 14.93 -1.47 -3.24
CA PRO A 5 14.62 -2.67 -3.99
C PRO A 5 13.90 -3.65 -3.07
N VAL A 6 12.78 -4.23 -3.51
CA VAL A 6 12.04 -5.23 -2.71
C VAL A 6 12.92 -6.42 -2.29
N ARG A 7 14.01 -6.70 -3.01
CA ARG A 7 15.01 -7.71 -2.63
C ARG A 7 15.68 -7.43 -1.28
N ASP A 8 15.90 -6.17 -0.95
CA ASP A 8 16.49 -5.77 0.34
C ASP A 8 15.41 -5.87 1.44
N VAL A 9 14.16 -5.51 1.14
CA VAL A 9 13.00 -5.65 2.04
C VAL A 9 12.69 -7.12 2.35
N LEU A 10 12.76 -7.99 1.34
CA LEU A 10 12.65 -9.44 1.45
C LEU A 10 13.69 -10.05 2.38
N THR A 11 14.94 -9.63 2.24
CA THR A 11 16.04 -10.13 3.06
C THR A 11 15.76 -9.87 4.55
N LEU A 12 15.12 -8.73 4.84
CA LEU A 12 14.70 -8.37 6.19
C LEU A 12 13.49 -9.20 6.65
N LEU A 13 12.47 -9.39 5.80
CA LEU A 13 11.31 -10.26 6.09
C LEU A 13 11.72 -11.69 6.41
N GLN A 14 12.60 -12.29 5.60
CA GLN A 14 13.07 -13.66 5.79
C GLN A 14 13.96 -13.83 7.03
N SER A 15 14.51 -12.74 7.55
CA SER A 15 15.27 -12.75 8.81
C SER A 15 14.40 -12.59 10.06
N ALA A 16 13.10 -12.31 9.88
CA ALA A 16 12.14 -12.26 10.98
C ALA A 16 11.81 -13.68 11.45
N PRO A 17 11.80 -13.94 12.77
CA PRO A 17 11.78 -15.29 13.33
C PRO A 17 10.49 -16.11 13.07
N ASP A 18 9.46 -15.53 12.45
CA ASP A 18 8.15 -16.16 12.22
C ASP A 18 7.76 -16.29 10.72
N ALA A 19 8.68 -16.06 9.78
CA ALA A 19 8.41 -16.19 8.34
C ALA A 19 8.25 -17.67 7.93
N THR A 20 7.00 -18.12 7.73
CA THR A 20 6.64 -19.51 7.43
C THR A 20 6.46 -19.80 5.92
N TYR A 21 6.67 -18.81 5.05
CA TYR A 21 6.41 -18.91 3.61
C TYR A 21 7.49 -18.21 2.76
N ASP A 22 7.67 -18.64 1.51
CA ASP A 22 8.64 -18.02 0.58
C ASP A 22 8.08 -16.72 0.01
N HIS A 23 8.30 -15.63 0.75
CA HIS A 23 7.91 -14.28 0.35
C HIS A 23 8.54 -13.83 -0.97
N ALA A 24 9.60 -14.49 -1.47
CA ALA A 24 10.38 -14.01 -2.60
C ALA A 24 9.74 -14.25 -3.98
N GLU A 25 8.72 -15.11 -4.08
CA GLU A 25 8.04 -15.38 -5.34
C GLU A 25 7.13 -14.23 -5.81
N PHE A 26 6.66 -13.39 -4.88
CA PHE A 26 5.72 -12.28 -5.15
C PHE A 26 6.37 -10.89 -5.01
N ALA A 27 7.69 -10.87 -4.94
CA ALA A 27 8.46 -9.75 -4.45
C ALA A 27 9.21 -9.04 -5.59
N ASP A 28 8.44 -8.67 -6.60
CA ASP A 28 8.83 -7.88 -7.75
C ASP A 28 8.26 -6.46 -7.60
N GLY A 29 9.01 -5.57 -6.95
CA GLY A 29 8.56 -4.18 -6.77
C GLY A 29 9.51 -3.24 -6.03
N TYR A 30 8.98 -2.09 -5.67
CA TYR A 30 9.49 -1.14 -4.66
C TYR A 30 8.35 -0.93 -3.66
N VAL A 31 8.67 -0.67 -2.39
CA VAL A 31 7.63 -0.32 -1.42
C VAL A 31 7.02 1.05 -1.77
N CYS A 32 5.70 1.13 -1.72
CA CYS A 32 4.90 2.32 -2.03
C CYS A 32 4.11 2.74 -0.79
N CYS A 33 4.01 4.04 -0.54
CA CYS A 33 3.25 4.49 0.62
C CYS A 33 1.75 4.50 0.32
N GLU A 34 0.98 3.73 1.09
CA GLU A 34 -0.48 3.64 1.02
C GLU A 34 -1.19 4.86 1.66
N LEU A 35 -0.44 5.75 2.31
CA LEU A 35 -0.94 6.93 3.03
C LEU A 35 -0.79 8.25 2.26
N ALA A 36 -0.75 8.18 0.93
CA ALA A 36 -0.47 9.29 0.01
C ALA A 36 0.97 9.82 0.10
N GLU A 37 1.31 10.76 -0.80
CA GLU A 37 2.55 11.52 -0.69
C GLU A 37 2.38 12.76 0.21
N GLY A 38 3.46 13.22 0.82
CA GLY A 38 3.49 14.52 1.50
C GLY A 38 2.82 14.58 2.89
N HIS A 39 2.35 13.45 3.42
CA HIS A 39 1.93 13.38 4.82
C HIS A 39 3.13 13.40 5.77
N THR A 40 2.88 13.75 7.03
CA THR A 40 3.85 13.63 8.11
C THR A 40 3.64 12.33 8.86
N GLY A 41 4.70 11.79 9.46
CA GLY A 41 4.63 10.57 10.28
C GLY A 41 5.22 9.36 9.58
N GLU A 42 4.94 8.18 10.15
CA GLU A 42 5.39 6.90 9.61
C GLU A 42 4.61 6.59 8.32
N HIS A 43 5.34 6.29 7.25
CA HIS A 43 4.78 5.74 6.03
C HIS A 43 4.49 4.26 6.20
N ALA A 44 3.55 3.75 5.42
CA ALA A 44 3.14 2.35 5.48
C ALA A 44 2.92 1.78 4.08
N ASP A 45 3.29 0.51 3.91
CA ASP A 45 3.02 -0.30 2.73
C ASP A 45 2.41 -1.62 3.18
N PHE A 46 1.34 -2.03 2.50
CA PHE A 46 0.70 -3.32 2.74
C PHE A 46 1.54 -4.41 2.10
N LEU A 47 1.84 -5.46 2.86
CA LEU A 47 2.60 -6.58 2.32
C LEU A 47 1.71 -7.80 2.08
N TRP A 48 0.93 -8.18 3.10
CA TRP A 48 0.20 -9.45 3.09
C TRP A 48 -0.91 -9.49 4.15
N ASP A 49 -2.03 -10.15 3.84
CA ASP A 49 -3.23 -10.26 4.68
C ASP A 49 -3.40 -11.64 5.36
N GLY A 50 -2.50 -12.59 5.14
CA GLY A 50 -2.60 -13.96 5.69
C GLY A 50 -2.14 -14.11 7.14
N GLY A 51 -2.42 -13.11 7.99
CA GLY A 51 -2.27 -13.19 9.44
C GLY A 51 -3.50 -13.83 10.12
N GLU A 52 -3.75 -13.46 11.38
CA GLU A 52 -5.03 -13.76 12.05
C GLU A 52 -6.20 -13.05 11.34
N VAL A 53 -7.43 -13.48 11.64
CA VAL A 53 -8.62 -12.79 11.13
C VAL A 53 -8.57 -11.32 11.56
N ASP A 54 -8.77 -10.42 10.59
CA ASP A 54 -8.75 -8.96 10.76
C ASP A 54 -7.36 -8.34 10.97
N GLU A 55 -6.28 -9.05 10.61
CA GLU A 55 -4.91 -8.54 10.67
C GLU A 55 -4.19 -8.61 9.32
N ALA A 56 -3.17 -7.77 9.17
CA ALA A 56 -2.27 -7.77 8.03
C ALA A 56 -0.85 -7.41 8.43
N GLN A 57 0.11 -7.86 7.64
CA GLN A 57 1.52 -7.53 7.73
C GLN A 57 1.79 -6.25 6.94
N TRP A 58 2.34 -5.26 7.65
CA TRP A 58 2.72 -3.96 7.09
C TRP A 58 4.23 -3.74 7.19
N PHE A 59 4.76 -3.03 6.21
CA PHE A 59 6.08 -2.39 6.27
C PHE A 59 5.89 -0.93 6.63
N LEU A 60 6.55 -0.50 7.70
CA LEU A 60 6.40 0.84 8.25
C LEU A 60 7.76 1.52 8.30
N TRP A 61 7.84 2.78 7.88
CA TRP A 61 9.11 3.50 7.86
C TRP A 61 8.98 5.00 8.13
N ASN A 62 10.01 5.59 8.71
CA ASN A 62 10.14 7.01 8.95
C ASN A 62 11.52 7.49 8.49
N GLY A 63 11.57 8.10 7.31
CA GLY A 63 12.85 8.40 6.65
C GLY A 63 13.55 7.14 6.11
N GLU A 64 14.87 7.20 5.91
CA GLU A 64 15.59 6.18 5.14
C GLU A 64 16.13 5.00 5.97
N GLU A 65 16.36 5.19 7.28
CA GLU A 65 17.06 4.22 8.14
C GLU A 65 16.18 3.61 9.24
N GLU A 66 15.03 4.22 9.54
CA GLU A 66 14.09 3.75 10.55
C GLU A 66 12.93 3.04 9.86
N PHE A 67 12.93 1.71 9.91
CA PHE A 67 11.84 0.89 9.40
C PHE A 67 11.57 -0.31 10.31
N ARG A 68 10.36 -0.85 10.21
CA ARG A 68 9.92 -2.05 10.94
C ARG A 68 8.83 -2.80 10.18
N PHE A 69 8.70 -4.07 10.50
CA PHE A 69 7.56 -4.88 10.11
C PHE A 69 6.61 -4.99 11.29
N ALA A 70 5.31 -4.85 11.06
CA ALA A 70 4.31 -5.00 12.10
C ALA A 70 3.05 -5.68 11.58
N VAL A 71 2.50 -6.56 12.41
CA VAL A 71 1.15 -7.08 12.21
C VAL A 71 0.19 -6.08 12.85
N LEU A 72 -0.70 -5.49 12.04
CA LEU A 72 -1.66 -4.49 12.47
C LEU A 72 -3.06 -4.91 12.03
N LYS A 73 -4.06 -4.52 12.82
CA LYS A 73 -5.46 -4.75 12.47
C LYS A 73 -5.88 -3.88 11.32
N TRP A 74 -6.86 -4.34 10.55
CA TRP A 74 -7.52 -3.48 9.57
C TRP A 74 -8.34 -2.39 10.26
N CYS A 75 -8.44 -1.25 9.59
CA CYS A 75 -9.40 -0.22 9.94
C CYS A 75 -10.82 -0.76 9.73
N SER A 76 -11.62 -0.75 10.80
CA SER A 76 -12.97 -1.31 10.79
C SER A 76 -14.01 -0.43 10.09
N VAL A 77 -13.60 0.72 9.55
CA VAL A 77 -14.54 1.66 8.93
C VAL A 77 -14.85 1.23 7.50
N THR A 78 -16.13 1.25 7.18
CA THR A 78 -16.68 0.95 5.85
C THR A 78 -17.24 2.22 5.21
N HIS A 79 -16.98 2.39 3.93
CA HIS A 79 -17.59 3.41 3.10
C HIS A 79 -19.08 3.12 2.87
N GLU A 80 -19.85 4.12 2.41
CA GLU A 80 -21.30 4.02 2.23
C GLU A 80 -21.73 2.96 1.21
N ASN A 81 -20.84 2.61 0.28
CA ASN A 81 -21.05 1.55 -0.72
C ASN A 81 -20.74 0.13 -0.18
N GLY A 82 -20.27 0.01 1.06
CA GLY A 82 -19.92 -1.24 1.71
C GLY A 82 -18.45 -1.64 1.63
N ASP A 83 -17.61 -0.86 0.95
CA ASP A 83 -16.17 -1.14 0.85
C ASP A 83 -15.46 -0.82 2.17
N GLY A 84 -14.57 -1.70 2.62
CA GLY A 84 -13.71 -1.43 3.78
C GLY A 84 -12.64 -0.41 3.46
N CYS A 85 -12.12 0.28 4.48
CA CYS A 85 -11.02 1.23 4.33
C CYS A 85 -9.77 0.60 3.70
N GLY A 86 -9.41 -0.64 4.04
CA GLY A 86 -8.22 -1.29 3.47
C GLY A 86 -6.88 -0.72 3.94
N LEU A 87 -6.89 0.15 4.96
CA LEU A 87 -5.70 0.58 5.70
C LEU A 87 -5.70 -0.03 7.11
N PHE A 88 -4.57 0.03 7.82
CA PHE A 88 -4.47 -0.43 9.21
C PHE A 88 -5.14 0.51 10.22
N ASP A 89 -5.57 0.01 11.37
CA ASP A 89 -6.19 0.82 12.42
C ASP A 89 -5.26 1.94 12.92
N ALA A 90 -5.83 3.11 13.21
CA ALA A 90 -5.11 4.34 13.56
C ALA A 90 -4.13 4.87 12.48
N HIS A 91 -4.40 4.61 11.20
CA HIS A 91 -3.70 5.25 10.09
C HIS A 91 -3.81 6.79 10.14
N ALA A 92 -2.78 7.49 9.64
CA ALA A 92 -2.65 8.95 9.78
C ALA A 92 -3.64 9.76 8.91
N LEU A 93 -4.21 9.15 7.88
CA LEU A 93 -5.25 9.75 7.03
C LEU A 93 -6.66 9.51 7.56
N VAL A 94 -7.66 10.21 7.00
CA VAL A 94 -9.06 10.02 7.37
C VAL A 94 -9.52 8.62 7.02
N HIS A 95 -9.43 8.18 5.75
CA HIS A 95 -9.58 6.79 5.26
C HIS A 95 -8.96 6.63 3.86
N ALA A 96 -8.87 5.41 3.32
CA ALA A 96 -8.21 5.16 2.03
C ALA A 96 -8.83 5.88 0.85
N TRP A 97 -10.14 6.10 0.87
CA TRP A 97 -10.83 6.89 -0.17
C TRP A 97 -10.48 8.39 -0.12
N ASP A 98 -9.82 8.85 0.93
CA ASP A 98 -9.29 10.21 1.03
C ASP A 98 -7.80 10.30 0.59
N VAL A 99 -7.18 9.16 0.22
CA VAL A 99 -5.81 9.11 -0.32
C VAL A 99 -5.81 9.68 -1.73
N THR A 100 -4.96 10.68 -1.96
CA THR A 100 -4.68 11.19 -3.31
C THR A 100 -3.41 10.53 -3.83
N ASP A 101 -3.50 9.80 -4.94
CA ASP A 101 -2.35 9.39 -5.74
C ASP A 101 -2.32 10.22 -7.02
N PRO A 102 -1.45 11.24 -7.11
CA PRO A 102 -1.36 12.11 -8.28
C PRO A 102 -1.07 11.36 -9.58
N THR A 103 -0.43 10.18 -9.51
CA THR A 103 -0.17 9.35 -10.68
C THR A 103 -1.43 8.65 -11.13
N ALA A 104 -2.17 8.04 -10.21
CA ALA A 104 -3.47 7.41 -10.51
C ALA A 104 -4.49 8.44 -11.00
N ASP A 105 -4.55 9.61 -10.38
CA ASP A 105 -5.42 10.71 -10.78
C ASP A 105 -5.09 11.19 -12.20
N ALA A 106 -3.82 11.47 -12.50
CA ALA A 106 -3.40 11.88 -13.84
C ALA A 106 -3.66 10.78 -14.89
N LEU A 107 -3.52 9.51 -14.52
CA LEU A 107 -3.84 8.38 -15.38
C LEU A 107 -5.34 8.31 -15.66
N LEU A 108 -6.18 8.48 -14.64
CA LEU A 108 -7.63 8.48 -14.76
C LEU A 108 -8.12 9.67 -15.61
N GLU A 109 -7.56 10.86 -15.39
CA GLU A 109 -7.83 12.05 -16.20
C GLU A 109 -7.50 11.82 -17.68
N ASP A 110 -6.32 11.26 -17.99
CA ASP A 110 -5.93 10.95 -19.37
C ASP A 110 -6.80 9.84 -19.97
N LEU A 111 -7.21 8.85 -19.17
CA LEU A 111 -8.10 7.78 -19.60
C LEU A 111 -9.50 8.30 -19.95
N ILE A 112 -10.06 9.21 -19.16
CA ILE A 112 -11.36 9.84 -19.42
C ILE A 112 -11.29 10.79 -20.62
N ALA A 113 -10.21 11.57 -20.73
CA ALA A 113 -10.05 12.54 -21.81
C ALA A 113 -9.69 11.89 -23.16
N ASN A 114 -8.93 10.78 -23.13
CA ASN A 114 -8.37 10.13 -24.31
C ASN A 114 -8.55 8.58 -24.26
N PRO A 115 -9.78 8.05 -24.10
CA PRO A 115 -9.99 6.61 -23.92
C PRO A 115 -9.44 5.78 -25.09
N GLU A 116 -9.44 6.32 -26.31
CA GLU A 116 -8.88 5.65 -27.49
C GLU A 116 -7.37 5.36 -27.38
N LYS A 117 -6.61 6.20 -26.65
CA LYS A 117 -5.17 6.01 -26.42
C LYS A 117 -4.91 4.73 -25.61
N TRP A 118 -5.87 4.37 -24.77
CA TRP A 118 -5.86 3.20 -23.90
C TRP A 118 -6.62 2.01 -24.50
N GLY A 119 -7.06 2.10 -25.76
CA GLY A 119 -7.82 1.05 -26.44
C GLY A 119 -9.28 0.92 -25.97
N LEU A 120 -9.80 1.93 -25.26
CA LEU A 120 -11.18 1.98 -24.78
C LEU A 120 -12.08 2.75 -25.77
N PRO A 121 -13.39 2.42 -25.83
CA PRO A 121 -14.35 3.19 -26.64
C PRO A 121 -14.53 4.61 -26.10
N LYS A 122 -14.90 5.56 -26.97
CA LYS A 122 -15.17 6.97 -26.61
C LYS A 122 -16.40 7.19 -25.74
N GLU A 123 -17.27 6.20 -25.69
CA GLU A 123 -18.51 6.21 -24.90
C GLU A 123 -18.35 5.07 -23.88
N LEU A 124 -18.25 5.44 -22.60
CA LEU A 124 -18.39 4.51 -21.46
C LEU A 124 -19.86 4.48 -21.02
#